data_AF-A0A3A5MKV2-F1
#
_entry.id   AF-A0A3A5MKV2-F1
#
_cell.length_a   1.000
_cell.length_b   1.000
_cell.length_c   1.000
_cell.angle_alpha   90.00
_cell.angle_beta   90.00
_cell.angle_gamma   90.00
#
_symmetry.space_group_name_H-M   'P 1'
#
loop_
_entity.id
_entity.type
_entity.pdbx_description
1 polymer ?
#
loop_
_entity_poly.entity_id
_entity_poly.type
_entity_poly.pdbx_seq_one_letter_code
_entity_poly.pdbx_strand_id
1 'polypeptide(L)'
;MAARDGGCIIPGCDIPAYRTELHHVIPWALGGKTEVANGVCLCWRHHHAIETSGWKIRMVRGRPEVRGPAWMDPSQTWRPAQTHRANHAIN
;
A
#
# COMPACT_ATOMS: atom_id res chain seq x y z
N MET A 1 10.02 -0.64 3.54
CA MET A 1 8.74 -0.15 2.97
C MET A 1 8.75 1.35 2.84
N ALA A 2 8.96 2.11 3.93
CA ALA A 2 9.02 3.57 3.90
C ALA A 2 9.85 4.17 2.75
N ALA A 3 11.05 3.67 2.49
CA ALA A 3 11.88 4.13 1.37
C ALA A 3 11.30 3.81 -0.03
N ARG A 4 10.58 2.69 -0.18
CA ARG A 4 9.96 2.26 -1.44
C ARG A 4 8.62 2.96 -1.70
N ASP A 5 7.78 3.00 -0.67
CA ASP A 5 6.39 3.46 -0.76
C ASP A 5 6.27 4.97 -0.55
N GLY A 6 7.15 5.55 0.28
CA GLY A 6 7.18 6.98 0.62
C GLY A 6 5.99 7.46 1.49
N GLY A 7 4.89 6.72 1.53
CA GLY A 7 3.66 7.05 2.23
C GLY A 7 2.60 5.99 2.00
N CYS A 8 1.33 6.35 2.24
CA CYS A 8 0.22 5.44 2.03
C CYS A 8 0.10 5.08 0.54
N ILE A 9 0.09 3.79 0.22
CA ILE A 9 0.09 3.34 -1.17
C ILE A 9 -1.27 3.48 -1.88
N ILE A 10 -2.33 3.86 -1.16
CA ILE A 10 -3.67 4.06 -1.75
C ILE A 10 -3.69 5.37 -2.55
N PRO A 11 -4.10 5.32 -3.84
CA PRO A 11 -4.15 6.50 -4.70
C PRO A 11 -4.93 7.67 -4.10
N GLY A 12 -4.37 8.87 -4.17
CA GLY A 12 -4.96 10.11 -3.65
C GLY A 12 -4.83 10.30 -2.14
N CYS A 13 -4.06 9.44 -1.45
CA CYS A 13 -3.77 9.63 -0.02
C CYS A 13 -2.40 10.28 0.16
N ASP A 14 -2.35 11.45 0.82
CA ASP A 14 -1.08 12.19 0.98
C ASP A 14 -0.37 11.95 2.33
N ILE A 15 -0.75 10.91 3.07
CA ILE A 15 -0.14 10.59 4.37
C ILE A 15 1.30 10.07 4.18
N PRO A 16 2.32 10.73 4.79
CA PRO A 16 3.72 10.38 4.60
C PRO A 16 4.11 9.12 5.38
N ALA A 17 5.21 8.47 4.98
CA ALA A 17 5.66 7.18 5.52
C ALA A 17 5.74 7.13 7.06
N TYR A 18 6.20 8.20 7.73
CA TYR A 18 6.33 8.23 9.19
C TYR A 18 4.99 8.25 9.93
N ARG A 19 3.86 8.40 9.21
CA ARG A 19 2.48 8.29 9.72
C ARG A 19 1.74 7.09 9.12
N THR A 20 2.49 6.10 8.65
CA THR A 20 1.95 4.85 8.13
C THR A 20 2.28 3.69 9.05
N GLU A 21 1.44 2.67 8.95
CA GLU A 21 1.60 1.37 9.56
C GLU A 21 2.03 0.38 8.48
N LEU A 22 2.76 -0.66 8.90
CA LEU A 22 3.09 -1.78 8.06
C LEU A 22 1.87 -2.68 7.92
N HIS A 23 1.47 -2.95 6.68
CA HIS A 23 0.44 -3.93 6.37
C HIS A 23 1.05 -5.09 5.59
N HIS A 24 0.78 -6.33 6.03
CA HIS A 24 1.15 -7.52 5.28
C HIS A 24 0.15 -7.77 4.15
N VAL A 25 0.64 -7.89 2.91
CA VAL A 25 -0.19 -8.19 1.73
C VAL A 25 -0.70 -9.63 1.78
N ILE A 26 0.17 -10.57 2.15
CA ILE A 26 -0.22 -11.91 2.60
C ILE A 26 -0.28 -11.86 4.12
N PRO A 27 -1.46 -12.05 4.75
CA PRO A 27 -1.59 -11.99 6.19
C PRO A 27 -0.61 -12.90 6.93
N TRP A 28 -0.10 -12.46 8.06
CA TRP A 28 0.81 -13.26 8.89
C TRP A 28 0.18 -14.62 9.28
N ALA A 29 -1.11 -14.62 9.62
CA ALA A 29 -1.86 -15.84 9.97
C ALA A 29 -1.94 -16.86 8.81
N LEU A 30 -1.70 -16.43 7.57
CA LEU A 30 -1.65 -17.29 6.39
C LEU A 30 -0.20 -17.60 5.96
N GLY A 31 0.77 -17.40 6.85
CA GLY A 31 2.19 -17.66 6.60
C GLY A 31 2.94 -16.49 5.94
N GLY A 32 2.34 -15.30 5.87
CA GLY A 32 3.00 -14.11 5.35
C GLY A 32 4.20 -13.68 6.21
N LYS A 33 5.36 -13.52 5.57
CA LYS A 33 6.59 -13.07 6.25
C LYS A 33 6.56 -11.57 6.52
N THR A 34 7.19 -11.15 7.62
CA THR A 34 7.48 -9.75 7.89
C THR A 34 8.73 -9.32 7.13
N GLU A 35 8.55 -8.96 5.86
CA GLU A 35 9.63 -8.57 4.96
C GLU A 35 9.15 -7.54 3.95
N VAL A 36 10.09 -6.80 3.33
CA VAL A 36 9.76 -5.75 2.36
C VAL A 36 8.98 -6.30 1.16
N ALA A 37 9.24 -7.54 0.75
CA ALA A 37 8.54 -8.17 -0.37
C ALA A 37 7.07 -8.49 -0.07
N ASN A 38 6.64 -8.51 1.20
CA ASN A 38 5.28 -8.81 1.63
C ASN A 38 4.61 -7.66 2.41
N GLY A 39 5.34 -6.60 2.77
CA GLY A 39 4.80 -5.47 3.51
C GLY A 39 4.59 -4.23 2.62
N VAL A 40 3.61 -3.40 2.97
CA VAL A 40 3.34 -2.08 2.35
C VAL A 40 2.99 -1.04 3.41
N CYS A 41 3.18 0.24 3.09
CA CYS A 41 2.78 1.36 3.93
C CYS A 41 1.29 1.73 3.73
N LEU A 42 0.50 1.70 4.80
CA LEU A 42 -0.88 2.23 4.83
C LEU A 42 -1.03 3.24 5.97
N CYS A 43 -1.73 4.35 5.76
CA CYS A 43 -2.11 5.22 6.89
C CYS A 43 -3.10 4.49 7.80
N TRP A 44 -3.20 4.90 9.06
CA TRP A 44 -4.12 4.30 10.04
C TRP A 44 -5.54 4.07 9.48
N ARG A 45 -6.13 5.08 8.82
CA ARG A 45 -7.47 4.97 8.21
C ARG A 45 -7.55 3.86 7.16
N HIS A 46 -6.59 3.81 6.24
CA HIS A 46 -6.61 2.80 5.18
C HIS A 46 -6.22 1.42 5.68
N HIS A 47 -5.33 1.32 6.67
CA HIS A 47 -4.94 0.04 7.25
C HIS A 47 -6.15 -0.64 7.90
N HIS A 48 -6.92 0.09 8.70
CA HIS A 48 -8.11 -0.43 9.35
C HIS A 48 -9.27 -0.73 8.39
N ALA A 49 -9.33 -0.05 7.24
CA ALA A 49 -10.39 -0.23 6.25
C ALA A 49 -10.01 -1.20 5.12
N ILE A 50 -8.77 -1.70 5.04
CA ILE A 50 -8.28 -2.35 3.83
C ILE A 50 -9.10 -3.60 3.46
N GLU A 51 -9.49 -4.38 4.46
CA GLU A 51 -10.26 -5.61 4.26
C GLU A 51 -11.70 -5.37 3.79
N THR A 52 -12.29 -4.21 4.14
CA THR A 52 -13.72 -3.91 3.90
C THR A 52 -13.95 -2.86 2.83
N SER A 53 -12.96 -2.02 2.53
CA SER A 53 -13.05 -0.90 1.58
C SER A 53 -13.17 -1.33 0.11
N GLY A 54 -12.92 -2.60 -0.18
CA GLY A 54 -12.87 -3.16 -1.54
C GLY A 54 -11.57 -2.88 -2.29
N TRP A 55 -10.64 -2.12 -1.70
CA TRP A 55 -9.26 -2.05 -2.19
C TRP A 55 -8.60 -3.42 -2.09
N LYS A 56 -7.81 -3.77 -3.10
CA LYS A 56 -6.95 -4.96 -3.09
C LYS A 56 -5.52 -4.57 -3.38
N ILE A 57 -4.59 -5.30 -2.76
CA ILE A 57 -3.15 -5.05 -2.88
C ILE A 57 -2.49 -6.35 -3.33
N ARG A 58 -1.49 -6.25 -4.20
CA ARG A 58 -0.59 -7.36 -4.53
C ARG A 58 0.84 -6.87 -4.70
N MET A 59 1.79 -7.78 -4.58
CA MET A 59 3.20 -7.52 -4.82
C MET A 59 3.62 -8.14 -6.16
N VAL A 60 4.15 -7.33 -7.07
CA VAL A 60 4.63 -7.77 -8.38
C VAL A 60 6.08 -7.31 -8.53
N ARG A 61 7.01 -8.28 -8.63
CA ARG A 61 8.46 -8.00 -8.81
C ARG A 61 8.98 -6.97 -7.81
N GLY A 62 8.60 -7.12 -6.53
CA GLY A 62 9.03 -6.24 -5.43
C GLY A 62 8.30 -4.91 -5.30
N ARG A 63 7.33 -4.61 -6.19
CA ARG A 63 6.55 -3.36 -6.17
C ARG A 63 5.07 -3.62 -5.85
N PRO A 64 4.43 -2.77 -5.05
CA PRO A 64 3.00 -2.88 -4.80
C PRO A 64 2.20 -2.44 -6.03
N GLU A 65 1.12 -3.19 -6.29
CA GLU A 65 0.03 -2.78 -7.15
C GLU A 65 -1.27 -2.75 -6.33
N VAL A 66 -2.15 -1.82 -6.69
CA VAL A 66 -3.45 -1.62 -6.08
C VAL A 66 -4.55 -1.81 -7.11
N ARG A 67 -5.69 -2.29 -6.67
CA ARG A 67 -6.93 -2.33 -7.43
C ARG A 67 -8.01 -1.66 -6.59
N GLY A 68 -8.68 -0.66 -7.16
CA GLY A 68 -9.75 0.08 -6.48
C GLY A 68 -10.99 -0.78 -6.24
N PRO A 69 -11.96 -0.32 -5.46
CA PRO A 69 -13.28 -0.95 -5.38
C PRO A 69 -14.10 -0.69 -6.65
N ALA A 70 -15.01 -1.60 -7.02
CA ALA A 70 -15.72 -1.59 -8.32
C ALA A 70 -16.57 -0.32 -8.58
N TRP A 71 -17.10 0.29 -7.52
CA TRP A 71 -17.86 1.54 -7.63
C TRP A 71 -16.97 2.76 -7.96
N MET A 72 -15.67 2.69 -7.66
CA MET A 72 -14.69 3.74 -7.96
C MET A 72 -13.89 3.43 -9.23
N ASP A 73 -13.49 2.17 -9.40
CA ASP A 73 -12.78 1.65 -10.57
C ASP A 73 -13.57 0.50 -11.18
N PRO A 74 -14.52 0.80 -12.09
CA PRO A 74 -15.31 -0.23 -12.78
C PRO A 74 -14.44 -1.21 -13.57
N SER A 75 -13.26 -0.77 -14.02
CA SER A 75 -12.33 -1.62 -14.77
C SER A 75 -11.63 -2.65 -13.89
N GLN A 76 -11.63 -2.46 -12.55
CA GLN A 76 -10.98 -3.35 -11.59
C GLN A 76 -9.55 -3.71 -12.03
N THR A 77 -8.82 -2.71 -12.52
CA THR A 77 -7.51 -2.93 -13.14
C THR A 77 -6.43 -2.73 -12.09
N TRP A 78 -5.51 -3.68 -12.01
CA TRP A 78 -4.31 -3.54 -11.19
C TRP A 78 -3.42 -2.43 -11.75
N ARG A 79 -3.05 -1.48 -10.90
CA ARG A 79 -2.18 -0.36 -11.25
C ARG A 79 -1.02 -0.29 -10.28
N PRO A 80 0.17 0.18 -10.71
CA PRO A 80 1.24 0.52 -9.79
C PRO A 80 0.71 1.41 -8.66
N ALA A 81 1.04 1.06 -7.42
CA ALA A 81 0.57 1.84 -6.29
C ALA A 81 1.21 3.24 -6.25
N GLN A 82 0.57 4.15 -5.53
CA GLN A 82 1.13 5.48 -5.32
C GLN A 82 2.47 5.37 -4.57
N THR A 83 3.45 6.14 -5.03
CA THR A 83 4.72 6.34 -4.31
C THR A 83 4.88 7.81 -3.99
N HIS A 84 5.11 8.16 -2.72
CA HIS A 84 5.36 9.55 -2.36
C HIS A 84 6.84 9.87 -2.60
N ARG A 85 7.12 10.68 -3.62
CA ARG A 85 8.49 11.10 -3.93
C ARG A 85 9.09 12.08 -2.91
N ALA A 86 8.28 12.57 -1.98
CA ALA A 86 8.60 13.68 -1.07
C ALA A 86 9.70 13.39 -0.03
N ASN A 87 10.23 12.17 0.07
CA ASN A 87 11.32 11.84 1.01
C ASN A 87 12.72 11.83 0.37
N HIS A 88 12.91 12.43 -0.82
CA HIS A 88 14.23 12.58 -1.46
C HIS A 88 14.96 13.90 -1.15
N ALA A 89 14.56 14.64 -0.11
CA ALA A 89 15.25 15.87 0.28
C ALA A 89 15.74 15.80 1.74
N ILE A 90 16.98 15.36 1.91
CA ILE A 90 18.02 15.97 2.77
C ILE A 90 19.37 15.31 2.45
N ASN A 91 20.13 15.97 1.57
CA ASN A 91 21.60 16.08 1.59
C ASN A 91 21.94 17.45 1.01
#